data_AF-A0A7W0UBQ8-F1
#
_entry.id   AF-A0A7W0UBQ8-F1
#
_cell.length_a   1.000
_cell.length_b   1.000
_cell.length_c   1.000
_cell.angle_alpha   90.00
_cell.angle_beta   90.00
_cell.angle_gamma   90.00
#
_symmetry.space_group_name_H-M   'P 1'
#
loop_
_entity.id
_entity.type
_entity.pdbx_description
1 polymer ?
#
loop_
_entity_poly.entity_id
_entity_poly.type
_entity_poly.pdbx_seq_one_letter_code
_entity_poly.pdbx_strand_id
1 'polypeptide(L)' 'RFGALRAHVDEGLVTGDSIAGELADVVAGTRAGRERDDERILFWHRGLATTDIALGQAILDRAVEQDVGTLLPYR' A
#
# COMPACT_ATOMS: atom_id res chain seq x y z
N ARG A 1 18.74 2.57 13.32
CA ARG A 1 18.49 2.48 11.86
C ARG A 1 16.98 2.30 11.68
N PHE A 2 16.31 3.11 10.86
CA PHE A 2 14.83 3.13 10.80
C PHE A 2 14.24 1.95 10.00
N GLY A 3 13.02 1.52 10.35
CA GLY A 3 12.24 0.50 9.62
C GLY A 3 12.07 -0.81 10.39
N ALA A 4 10.84 -1.30 10.55
CA ALA A 4 10.51 -2.46 11.38
C ALA A 4 11.22 -3.76 10.94
N LEU A 5 11.44 -3.94 9.64
CA LEU A 5 12.16 -5.10 9.09
C LEU A 5 13.68 -4.86 8.94
N ARG A 6 14.20 -3.68 9.29
CA ARG A 6 15.58 -3.32 8.95
C ARG A 6 16.62 -4.21 9.62
N ALA A 7 16.42 -4.60 10.88
CA ALA A 7 17.32 -5.52 11.57
C ALA A 7 17.42 -6.88 10.85
N HIS A 8 16.29 -7.43 10.42
CA HIS A 8 16.23 -8.70 9.69
C HIS A 8 16.94 -8.63 8.33
N VAL A 9 16.82 -7.50 7.62
CA VAL A 9 17.58 -7.26 6.38
C VAL A 9 19.08 -7.18 6.66
N ASP A 10 19.46 -6.47 7.72
CA ASP A 10 20.86 -6.30 8.11
C ASP A 10 21.52 -7.63 8.56
N GLU A 11 20.74 -8.53 9.16
CA GLU A 11 21.15 -9.88 9.57
C GLU A 11 21.02 -10.93 8.46
N GLY A 12 20.53 -10.55 7.27
CA GLY A 12 20.34 -11.47 6.14
C GLY A 12 19.15 -12.44 6.29
N LEU A 13 18.29 -12.24 7.29
CA LEU A 13 17.06 -13.01 7.51
C LEU A 13 15.95 -12.65 6.51
N VAL A 14 16.00 -11.44 5.94
CA VAL A 14 15.15 -11.00 4.83
C VAL A 14 16.06 -10.56 3.68
N THR A 15 15.88 -11.19 2.53
CA THR A 15 16.58 -10.91 1.28
C THR A 15 15.60 -10.52 0.18
N GLY A 16 16.10 -10.01 -0.96
CA GLY A 16 15.26 -9.76 -2.14
C GLY A 16 14.51 -11.02 -2.59
N ASP A 17 15.17 -12.18 -2.54
CA ASP A 17 14.59 -13.46 -2.95
C ASP A 17 13.53 -13.97 -1.95
N SER A 18 13.60 -13.56 -0.67
CA SER A 18 12.59 -13.93 0.33
C SER A 18 11.28 -13.14 0.20
N ILE A 19 11.24 -12.10 -0.64
CA ILE A 19 10.05 -11.26 -0.84
C ILE A 19 9.17 -11.88 -1.93
N ALA A 20 7.99 -12.35 -1.52
CA ALA A 20 7.01 -12.96 -2.42
C ALA A 20 6.42 -11.99 -3.46
N GLY A 21 6.52 -10.67 -3.25
CA GLY A 21 6.06 -9.64 -4.19
C GLY A 21 5.67 -8.34 -3.48
N GLU A 22 5.30 -7.33 -4.28
CA GLU A 22 4.67 -6.12 -3.76
C GLU A 22 3.14 -6.25 -3.76
N LEU A 23 2.46 -5.41 -2.97
CA LEU A 23 0.99 -5.39 -2.95
C LEU A 23 0.41 -5.11 -4.35
N ALA A 24 1.06 -4.23 -5.12
CA ALA A 24 0.61 -3.87 -6.46
C ALA A 24 0.66 -5.05 -7.43
N ASP A 25 1.60 -5.99 -7.26
CA ASP A 25 1.67 -7.18 -8.11
C ASP A 25 0.45 -8.09 -7.91
N VAL A 26 0.02 -8.23 -6.65
CA VAL A 26 -1.18 -9.01 -6.30
C VAL A 26 -2.44 -8.31 -6.82
N VAL A 27 -2.54 -6.99 -6.63
CA VAL A 27 -3.68 -6.20 -7.10
C VAL A 27 -3.78 -6.21 -8.64
N ALA A 28 -2.65 -6.15 -9.35
CA ALA A 28 -2.60 -6.21 -10.80
C ALA A 28 -2.76 -7.63 -11.37
N GLY A 29 -2.78 -8.66 -10.52
CA GLY A 29 -2.84 -10.06 -10.93
C GLY A 29 -1.56 -10.58 -11.58
N THR A 30 -0.44 -9.86 -11.48
CA THR A 30 0.87 -10.32 -11.97
C THR A 30 1.55 -11.29 -11.01
N ARG A 31 1.08 -11.37 -9.76
CA ARG A 31 1.43 -12.40 -8.78
C ARG A 31 0.19 -12.91 -8.04
N ALA A 32 0.23 -14.18 -7.63
CA ALA A 32 -0.79 -14.76 -6.78
C ALA A 32 -0.71 -14.16 -5.36
N GLY A 33 -1.87 -14.04 -4.71
CA GLY A 33 -1.96 -13.74 -3.28
C GLY A 33 -1.77 -15.02 -2.45
N ARG A 34 -2.76 -15.34 -1.61
CA ARG A 34 -2.82 -16.64 -0.94
C ARG A 34 -3.13 -17.75 -1.95
N GLU A 35 -2.40 -18.85 -1.89
CA GLU A 35 -2.61 -20.02 -2.73
C GLU A 35 -3.12 -21.23 -1.94
N ARG A 36 -2.84 -21.29 -0.63
CA ARG A 36 -3.31 -22.37 0.27
C ARG A 36 -3.76 -21.84 1.63
N ASP A 37 -4.66 -22.58 2.27
CA ASP A 37 -5.25 -22.20 3.55
C ASP A 37 -4.25 -22.27 4.72
N ASP A 38 -3.20 -23.08 4.60
CA ASP A 38 -2.18 -23.28 5.65
C ASP A 38 -1.05 -22.25 5.61
N GLU A 39 -1.03 -21.36 4.61
CA GLU A 39 0.02 -20.36 4.45
C GLU A 39 -0.02 -19.26 5.53
N ARG A 40 1.16 -18.90 6.03
CA ARG A 40 1.36 -17.74 6.87
C ARG A 40 1.91 -16.60 6.03
N ILE A 41 1.11 -15.57 5.82
CA ILE A 41 1.46 -14.42 4.99
C ILE A 41 1.78 -13.24 5.90
N LEU A 42 3.01 -12.75 5.85
CA LEU A 42 3.39 -11.47 6.44
C LEU A 42 3.21 -10.38 5.38
N PHE A 43 2.21 -9.51 5.59
CA PHE A 43 2.10 -8.27 4.84
C PHE A 43 2.68 -7.12 5.66
N TRP A 44 3.66 -6.42 5.10
CA TRP A 44 4.27 -5.24 5.72
C TRP A 44 4.30 -4.09 4.73
N HIS A 45 3.64 -2.99 5.10
CA HIS A 45 3.54 -1.78 4.29
C HIS A 45 3.85 -0.55 5.14
N ARG A 46 4.71 0.33 4.63
CA ARG A 46 5.24 1.50 5.36
C ARG A 46 4.40 2.76 5.23
N GLY A 47 3.36 2.77 4.40
CA GLY A 47 2.73 3.98 3.90
C GLY A 47 3.33 4.38 2.56
N LEU A 48 2.49 4.70 1.58
CA LEU A 48 2.88 5.28 0.29
C LEU A 48 1.98 6.48 0.03
N ALA A 49 2.57 7.66 -0.23
CA ALA A 49 1.81 8.88 -0.50
C ALA A 49 0.83 8.74 -1.69
N THR A 50 1.09 7.80 -2.60
CA THR A 50 0.20 7.49 -3.72
C THR A 50 -1.18 7.02 -3.26
N THR A 51 -1.27 6.25 -2.16
CA THR A 51 -2.57 5.81 -1.64
C THR A 51 -3.36 6.97 -1.05
N ASP A 52 -2.67 7.94 -0.42
CA ASP A 52 -3.32 9.12 0.15
C ASP A 52 -3.91 10.02 -0.95
N ILE A 53 -3.15 10.26 -2.03
CA ILE A 53 -3.62 11.06 -3.16
C ILE A 53 -4.78 10.37 -3.89
N ALA A 54 -4.68 9.07 -4.15
CA ALA A 54 -5.75 8.33 -4.82
C ALA A 54 -7.05 8.34 -4.00
N LEU A 55 -6.94 8.13 -2.68
CA LEU A 55 -8.09 8.21 -1.78
C LEU A 55 -8.66 9.63 -1.72
N GLY A 56 -7.79 10.65 -1.62
CA GLY A 56 -8.18 12.05 -1.61
C GLY A 56 -8.97 12.45 -2.85
N GLN A 57 -8.52 12.02 -4.03
CA GLN A 57 -9.25 12.25 -5.28
C GLN A 57 -10.62 11.57 -5.29
N ALA A 58 -10.70 10.29 -4.89
CA ALA A 58 -11.97 9.57 -4.84
C ALA A 58 -12.98 10.21 -3.87
N ILE A 59 -12.51 10.72 -2.73
CA ILE A 59 -13.34 11.46 -1.78
C ILE A 59 -13.80 12.78 -2.37
N LEU A 60 -12.91 13.52 -3.05
CA LEU A 60 -13.24 14.78 -3.71
C LEU A 60 -14.30 14.58 -4.80
N ASP A 61 -14.13 13.59 -5.66
CA ASP A 61 -15.10 13.26 -6.73
C ASP A 61 -16.48 12.96 -6.13
N ARG A 62 -16.52 12.14 -5.07
CA ARG A 62 -17.76 11.83 -4.35
C ARG A 62 -18.39 13.06 -3.70
N ALA A 63 -17.60 13.99 -3.17
CA ALA A 63 -18.11 15.22 -2.58
C ALA A 63 -18.78 16.12 -3.65
N VAL A 64 -18.17 16.20 -4.84
CA VAL A 64 -18.73 16.92 -5.99
C VAL A 64 -20.04 16.28 -6.45
N GLU A 65 -20.11 14.95 -6.57
CA GLU A 65 -21.33 14.22 -6.94
C GLU A 65 -22.49 14.43 -5.96
N GLN A 66 -22.16 14.70 -4.69
CA GLN A 66 -23.13 14.88 -3.61
C GLN A 66 -23.47 16.35 -3.31
N ASP A 67 -22.88 17.30 -4.05
CA ASP A 67 -23.01 18.75 -3.79
C ASP A 67 -22.66 19.13 -2.34
N VAL A 68 -21.58 18.57 -1.82
CA VAL A 68 -21.07 18.85 -0.46
C VAL A 68 -19.66 19.44 -0.50
N GLY A 69 -19.37 20.31 0.46
CA GLY A 69 -18.04 20.93 0.63
C GLY A 69 -18.09 22.46 0.64
N THR A 70 -16.92 23.09 0.55
CA THR A 70 -16.81 24.56 0.48
C THR A 70 -15.66 24.91 -0.45
N LEU A 71 -15.95 25.63 -1.53
CA LEU A 71 -14.93 26.15 -2.43
C LEU A 71 -14.22 27.33 -1.76
N LEU A 72 -12.90 27.23 -1.60
CA LEU A 72 -12.08 28.30 -1.06
C LEU A 72 -11.41 29.06 -2.22
N PRO A 73 -11.33 30.39 -2.18
CA PRO A 73 -10.58 31.15 -3.17
C PRO A 73 -9.08 30.86 -3.04
N TYR A 74 -8.42 30.57 -4.15
CA TYR A 74 -6.95 30.53 -4.20
C TYR A 74 -6.41 31.97 -4.25
N ARG A 75 -5.42 32.29 -3.42
CA ARG A 75 -4.70 33.56 -3.41
C ARG A 75 -3.21 33.32 -3.61
#